data_AF-A0A7K3NNU2-F1
#
_entry.id   AF-A0A7K3NNU2-F1
#
_cell.length_a   1.000
_cell.length_b   1.000
_cell.length_c   1.000
_cell.angle_alpha   90.00
_cell.angle_beta   90.00
_cell.angle_gamma   90.00
#
_symmetry.space_group_name_H-M   'P 1'
#
loop_
_entity.id
_entity.type
_entity.pdbx_description
1 polymer ?
#
loop_
_entity_poly.entity_id
_entity_poly.type
_entity_poly.pdbx_seq_one_letter_code
_entity_poly.pdbx_strand_id
1 'polypeptide(L)'
;MRTMNIMRSLLALVLFLGLSGQALCQDTFPVVVNGKTLDIGAASNRTSLEAALTSALPSEEPSLAAPERLQYDFQAVPDQGPVTLAFDFGPGGRFEGLTIDASLKEQNPVAAGLAAWLGAKAGKGVRKGQDTVWTYAGFEFLLTETKDAGEDSMYAMAIIRKGP
;
A
#
# COMPACT_ATOMS: atom_id res chain seq x y z
N MET A 1 -66.70 39.77 25.76
CA MET A 1 -65.74 38.69 26.11
C MET A 1 -64.58 38.84 25.13
N ARG A 2 -63.42 39.44 25.40
CA ARG A 2 -62.41 39.29 26.47
C ARG A 2 -61.89 37.86 26.62
N THR A 3 -60.76 37.58 25.95
CA THR A 3 -59.54 36.81 26.36
C THR A 3 -58.68 36.55 25.10
N MET A 4 -57.51 37.19 24.94
CA MET A 4 -56.16 36.86 25.48
C MET A 4 -55.35 35.93 24.58
N ASN A 5 -54.24 36.49 24.05
CA ASN A 5 -52.84 36.01 24.04
C ASN A 5 -52.62 34.48 24.09
N ILE A 6 -51.68 33.90 23.35
CA ILE A 6 -50.26 33.86 23.76
C ILE A 6 -49.40 33.34 22.60
N MET A 7 -48.37 34.13 22.34
CA MET A 7 -47.14 33.83 21.62
C MET A 7 -46.31 32.77 22.37
N ARG A 8 -45.90 31.69 21.69
CA ARG A 8 -44.79 30.79 22.06
C ARG A 8 -44.09 30.41 20.75
N SER A 9 -43.04 31.08 20.30
CA SER A 9 -41.65 31.06 20.79
C SER A 9 -41.02 29.67 20.86
N LEU A 10 -39.85 29.59 20.19
CA LEU A 10 -38.75 28.62 20.20
C LEU A 10 -38.84 27.45 19.20
N LEU A 11 -38.05 27.47 18.11
CA LEU A 11 -36.59 27.27 18.02
C LEU A 11 -36.23 25.78 17.94
N ALA A 12 -36.01 25.29 16.72
CA ALA A 12 -35.05 24.22 16.40
C ALA A 12 -34.91 24.13 14.87
N LEU A 13 -34.47 25.22 14.23
CA LEU A 13 -33.95 25.12 12.88
C LEU A 13 -32.61 24.39 12.98
N VAL A 14 -32.62 23.14 12.57
CA VAL A 14 -31.48 22.25 12.48
C VAL A 14 -30.47 22.85 11.48
N LEU A 15 -29.54 23.68 11.97
CA LEU A 15 -28.29 23.94 11.28
C LEU A 15 -27.42 22.69 11.45
N PHE A 16 -27.56 21.75 10.53
CA PHE A 16 -26.48 20.83 10.16
C PHE A 16 -25.40 21.68 9.46
N LEU A 17 -24.67 22.47 10.26
CA LEU A 17 -23.42 23.09 9.84
C LEU A 17 -22.39 21.98 9.69
N GLY A 18 -22.19 21.58 8.44
CA GLY A 18 -20.88 21.30 7.88
C GLY A 18 -19.92 20.54 8.78
N LEU A 19 -20.20 19.26 9.02
CA LEU A 19 -19.12 18.28 9.06
C LEU A 19 -18.59 18.17 7.63
N SER A 20 -17.79 19.17 7.24
CA SER A 20 -16.76 18.99 6.24
C SER A 20 -15.79 17.99 6.83
N GLY A 21 -16.14 16.71 6.79
CA GLY A 21 -15.17 15.64 6.80
C GLY A 21 -14.27 15.94 5.62
N GLN A 22 -13.18 16.66 5.86
CA GLN A 22 -12.05 16.60 4.98
C GLN A 22 -11.72 15.12 4.95
N ALA A 23 -12.12 14.46 3.87
CA ALA A 23 -11.49 13.23 3.47
C ALA A 23 -10.03 13.62 3.31
N LEU A 24 -9.25 13.42 4.38
CA LEU A 24 -7.81 13.32 4.28
C LEU A 24 -7.62 12.27 3.20
N CYS A 25 -7.26 12.73 2.00
CA CYS A 25 -6.93 11.86 0.90
C CYS A 25 -5.93 10.87 1.49
N GLN A 26 -6.30 9.60 1.56
CA GLN A 26 -5.46 8.60 2.19
C GLN A 26 -4.25 8.44 1.26
N ASP A 27 -3.16 9.13 1.60
CA ASP A 27 -1.87 9.11 0.89
C ASP A 27 -1.11 7.80 1.20
N THR A 28 -1.85 6.71 1.23
CA THR A 28 -1.36 5.37 1.50
C THR A 28 -1.83 4.40 0.42
N PHE A 29 -1.08 3.32 0.25
CA PHE A 29 -1.43 2.20 -0.61
C PHE A 29 -1.36 0.90 0.19
N PRO A 30 -2.26 -0.07 -0.07
CA PRO A 30 -2.31 -1.31 0.67
C PRO A 30 -1.33 -2.33 0.09
N VAL A 31 -0.53 -2.95 0.97
CA VAL A 31 0.23 -4.16 0.66
C VAL A 31 -0.34 -5.28 1.52
N VAL A 32 -0.94 -6.29 0.88
CA VAL A 32 -1.58 -7.40 1.59
C VAL A 32 -0.59 -8.56 1.69
N VAL A 33 -0.18 -8.89 2.91
CA VAL A 33 0.75 -9.98 3.21
C VAL A 33 0.05 -10.97 4.12
N ASN A 34 -0.07 -12.23 3.68
CA ASN A 34 -0.71 -13.31 4.44
C ASN A 34 -2.09 -12.91 5.01
N GLY A 35 -2.91 -12.25 4.19
CA GLY A 35 -4.25 -11.76 4.56
C GLY A 35 -4.30 -10.53 5.46
N LYS A 36 -3.15 -9.99 5.90
CA LYS A 36 -3.07 -8.72 6.64
C LYS A 36 -2.72 -7.57 5.72
N THR A 37 -3.43 -6.45 5.87
CA THR A 37 -3.16 -5.22 5.11
C THR A 37 -2.15 -4.34 5.84
N LEU A 38 -1.08 -3.98 5.14
CA LEU A 38 -0.13 -2.95 5.55
C LEU A 38 -0.41 -1.70 4.71
N ASP A 39 -0.93 -0.64 5.34
CA ASP A 39 -1.11 0.65 4.68
C ASP A 39 0.22 1.42 4.72
N ILE A 40 0.84 1.54 3.54
CA ILE A 40 2.15 2.18 3.38
C ILE A 40 1.97 3.57 2.80
N GLY A 41 2.66 4.57 3.34
CA GLY A 41 2.68 5.92 2.79
C GLY A 41 3.94 6.69 3.18
N ALA A 42 3.98 7.98 2.86
CA ALA A 42 5.16 8.83 3.06
C ALA A 42 5.60 8.96 4.54
N ALA A 43 4.68 8.74 5.47
CA ALA A 43 4.89 8.77 6.92
C ALA A 43 5.28 7.40 7.52
N SER A 44 5.24 6.32 6.73
CA SER A 44 5.67 5.00 7.18
C SER A 44 7.15 5.02 7.54
N ASN A 45 7.49 4.30 8.60
CA ASN A 45 8.86 4.19 9.10
C ASN A 45 9.20 2.75 9.41
N ARG A 46 10.50 2.48 9.53
CA ARG A 46 11.06 1.15 9.77
C ARG A 46 10.38 0.43 10.91
N THR A 47 10.34 1.03 12.10
CA THR A 47 9.80 0.37 13.31
C THR A 47 8.34 -0.03 13.12
N SER A 48 7.51 0.85 12.55
CA SER A 48 6.10 0.54 12.30
C SER A 48 5.91 -0.57 11.26
N LEU A 49 6.71 -0.56 10.18
CA LEU A 49 6.63 -1.56 9.12
C LEU A 49 7.17 -2.92 9.58
N GLU A 50 8.26 -2.95 10.35
CA GLU A 50 8.83 -4.16 10.94
C GLU A 50 7.86 -4.85 11.91
N ALA A 51 7.17 -4.06 12.75
CA ALA A 51 6.13 -4.59 13.64
C ALA A 51 4.94 -5.16 12.85
N ALA A 52 4.52 -4.48 11.77
CA ALA A 52 3.44 -4.94 10.92
C ALA A 52 3.81 -6.23 10.17
N LEU A 53 5.04 -6.35 9.67
CA LEU A 53 5.55 -7.53 8.98
C LEU A 53 5.71 -8.72 9.91
N THR A 54 6.30 -8.53 11.10
CA THR A 54 6.38 -9.58 12.14
C THR A 54 4.99 -10.10 12.51
N SER A 55 3.98 -9.23 12.53
CA SER A 55 2.60 -9.65 12.73
C SER A 55 2.06 -10.44 11.53
N ALA A 56 2.30 -9.99 10.30
CA ALA A 56 1.82 -10.65 9.07
C ALA A 56 2.49 -12.01 8.80
N LEU A 57 3.76 -12.15 9.18
CA LEU A 57 4.60 -13.31 8.93
C LEU A 57 5.17 -13.84 10.25
N PRO A 58 4.32 -14.36 11.17
CA PRO A 58 4.75 -14.74 12.52
C PRO A 58 5.70 -15.95 12.57
N SER A 59 5.85 -16.66 11.45
CA SER A 59 6.72 -17.84 11.32
C SER A 59 7.95 -17.57 10.45
N GLU A 60 8.10 -16.35 9.92
CA GLU A 60 9.23 -15.97 9.07
C GLU A 60 10.11 -14.97 9.81
N GLU A 61 11.42 -15.21 9.78
CA GLU A 61 12.40 -14.22 10.19
C GLU A 61 12.84 -13.38 8.97
N PRO A 62 13.26 -12.12 9.17
CA PRO A 62 13.82 -11.35 8.08
C PRO A 62 15.07 -12.06 7.53
N SER A 63 15.15 -12.27 6.22
CA SER A 63 16.36 -12.75 5.55
C SER A 63 17.47 -11.69 5.53
N LEU A 64 17.10 -10.41 5.68
CA LEU A 64 18.02 -9.31 5.95
C LEU A 64 17.37 -8.27 6.86
N ALA A 65 18.08 -7.88 7.92
CA ALA A 65 17.68 -6.80 8.81
C ALA A 65 18.86 -5.83 9.05
N ALA A 66 19.04 -4.88 8.14
CA ALA A 66 20.01 -3.79 8.24
C ALA A 66 19.28 -2.45 8.44
N PRO A 67 19.88 -1.39 9.04
CA PRO A 67 19.19 -0.11 9.26
C PRO A 67 18.45 0.46 8.03
N GLU A 68 19.07 0.34 6.87
CA GLU A 68 18.59 0.80 5.57
C GLU A 68 17.69 -0.18 4.83
N ARG A 69 17.61 -1.45 5.26
CA ARG A 69 16.84 -2.48 4.56
C ARG A 69 16.23 -3.54 5.47
N LEU A 70 14.99 -3.89 5.22
CA LEU A 70 14.32 -5.02 5.86
C LEU A 70 13.76 -5.93 4.76
N GLN A 71 14.20 -7.19 4.73
CA GLN A 71 13.82 -8.15 3.70
C GLN A 71 13.28 -9.42 4.32
N TYR A 72 12.22 -9.95 3.73
CA TYR A 72 11.65 -11.26 4.01
C TYR A 72 11.55 -12.05 2.72
N ASP A 73 11.82 -13.35 2.81
CA ASP A 73 11.54 -14.31 1.75
C ASP A 73 10.54 -15.32 2.32
N PHE A 74 9.34 -15.39 1.76
CA PHE A 74 8.26 -16.22 2.32
C PHE A 74 7.42 -16.87 1.23
N GLN A 75 6.82 -18.02 1.53
CA GLN A 75 5.90 -18.68 0.60
C GLN A 75 4.51 -18.05 0.69
N ALA A 76 4.17 -17.21 -0.29
CA ALA A 76 2.85 -16.60 -0.36
C ALA A 76 1.76 -17.58 -0.87
N VAL A 77 2.17 -18.60 -1.63
CA VAL A 77 1.30 -19.65 -2.16
C VAL A 77 1.93 -21.02 -1.84
N PRO A 78 1.15 -21.98 -1.28
CA PRO A 78 1.68 -23.31 -0.96
C PRO A 78 2.29 -24.02 -2.17
N ASP A 79 3.35 -24.76 -1.93
CA ASP A 79 4.06 -25.58 -2.93
C ASP A 79 4.67 -24.78 -4.10
N GLN A 80 4.87 -23.47 -3.93
CA GLN A 80 5.55 -22.62 -4.90
C GLN A 80 6.82 -21.95 -4.33
N GLY A 81 7.59 -21.32 -5.21
CA GLY A 81 8.77 -20.55 -4.85
C GLY A 81 8.43 -19.35 -3.95
N PRO A 82 9.42 -18.80 -3.22
CA PRO A 82 9.20 -17.69 -2.31
C PRO A 82 8.92 -16.38 -3.06
N VAL A 83 8.24 -15.47 -2.38
CA VAL A 83 8.18 -14.04 -2.70
C VAL A 83 9.22 -13.33 -1.85
N THR A 84 10.07 -12.54 -2.49
CA THR A 84 10.95 -11.59 -1.80
C THR A 84 10.21 -10.28 -1.59
N LEU A 85 10.18 -9.81 -0.34
CA LEU A 85 9.59 -8.55 0.06
C LEU A 85 10.67 -7.71 0.77
N ALA A 86 11.16 -6.67 0.10
CA ALA A 86 12.25 -5.85 0.59
C ALA A 86 11.85 -4.38 0.72
N PHE A 87 11.93 -3.85 1.93
CA PHE A 87 11.68 -2.44 2.25
C PHE A 87 13.00 -1.70 2.40
N ASP A 88 13.14 -0.59 1.70
CA ASP A 88 14.31 0.29 1.77
C ASP A 88 13.97 1.55 2.57
N PHE A 89 14.92 1.96 3.42
CA PHE A 89 14.78 3.05 4.36
C PHE A 89 15.92 4.06 4.25
N GLY A 90 15.56 5.33 4.30
CA GLY A 90 16.49 6.43 4.37
C GLY A 90 16.89 6.79 5.81
N PRO A 91 17.61 7.92 5.98
CA PRO A 91 17.97 8.44 7.30
C PRO A 91 16.75 8.58 8.23
N GLY A 92 16.92 8.22 9.50
CA GLY A 92 15.83 8.23 10.48
C GLY A 92 14.79 7.11 10.29
N GLY A 93 15.09 6.10 9.47
CA GLY A 93 14.19 4.96 9.24
C GLY A 93 12.96 5.31 8.39
N ARG A 94 13.02 6.41 7.62
CA ARG A 94 11.94 6.84 6.73
C ARG A 94 11.79 5.87 5.56
N PHE A 95 10.57 5.45 5.25
CA PHE A 95 10.30 4.61 4.08
C PHE A 95 10.66 5.33 2.77
N GLU A 96 11.45 4.67 1.93
CA GLU A 96 11.89 5.16 0.61
C GLU A 96 11.42 4.27 -0.54
N GLY A 97 11.28 2.98 -0.31
CA GLY A 97 10.85 2.07 -1.36
C GLY A 97 10.53 0.67 -0.91
N LEU A 98 9.88 -0.07 -1.80
CA LEU A 98 9.50 -1.46 -1.60
C LEU A 98 9.72 -2.23 -2.90
N THR A 99 10.35 -3.40 -2.79
CA THR A 99 10.45 -4.38 -3.87
C THR A 99 9.65 -5.62 -3.49
N ILE A 100 8.79 -6.08 -4.40
CA ILE A 100 8.02 -7.32 -4.27
C ILE A 100 8.35 -8.18 -5.49
N ASP A 101 9.07 -9.27 -5.32
CA ASP A 101 9.60 -10.06 -6.44
C ASP A 101 9.30 -11.55 -6.28
N ALA A 102 9.03 -12.21 -7.41
CA ALA A 102 8.98 -13.66 -7.54
C ALA A 102 9.19 -14.05 -9.00
N SER A 103 9.55 -15.31 -9.25
CA SER A 103 9.76 -15.80 -10.61
C SER A 103 8.47 -15.80 -11.44
N LEU A 104 7.32 -16.10 -10.84
CA LEU A 104 6.05 -16.21 -11.54
C LEU A 104 4.96 -15.34 -10.92
N LYS A 105 4.00 -14.92 -11.75
CA LYS A 105 2.85 -14.14 -11.30
C LYS A 105 2.00 -14.88 -10.28
N GLU A 106 1.81 -16.19 -10.48
CA GLU A 106 1.03 -17.06 -9.62
C GLU A 106 1.66 -17.19 -8.22
N GLN A 107 2.98 -17.01 -8.12
CA GLN A 107 3.73 -17.01 -6.87
C GLN A 107 3.58 -15.71 -6.10
N ASN A 108 3.28 -14.60 -6.80
CA ASN A 108 3.32 -13.25 -6.25
C ASN A 108 1.93 -12.59 -6.16
N PRO A 109 1.04 -13.11 -5.28
CA PRO A 109 -0.28 -12.51 -5.08
C PRO A 109 -0.20 -11.10 -4.49
N VAL A 110 0.92 -10.75 -3.85
CA VAL A 110 1.14 -9.42 -3.25
C VAL A 110 1.28 -8.37 -4.35
N ALA A 111 2.20 -8.55 -5.31
CA ALA A 111 2.36 -7.63 -6.43
C ALA A 111 1.13 -7.64 -7.36
N ALA A 112 0.51 -8.81 -7.58
CA ALA A 112 -0.69 -8.91 -8.40
C ALA A 112 -1.88 -8.16 -7.77
N GLY A 113 -2.07 -8.29 -6.45
CA GLY A 113 -3.09 -7.56 -5.70
C GLY A 113 -2.88 -6.05 -5.73
N LEU A 114 -1.64 -5.60 -5.53
CA LEU A 114 -1.29 -4.18 -5.60
C LEU A 114 -1.50 -3.62 -7.01
N ALA A 115 -1.09 -4.34 -8.05
CA ALA A 115 -1.32 -3.93 -9.44
C ALA A 115 -2.82 -3.81 -9.77
N ALA A 116 -3.66 -4.74 -9.30
CA ALA A 116 -5.11 -4.65 -9.46
C ALA A 116 -5.70 -3.44 -8.73
N TRP A 117 -5.25 -3.17 -7.51
CA TRP A 117 -5.65 -1.99 -6.75
C TRP A 117 -5.24 -0.69 -7.44
N LEU A 118 -4.00 -0.59 -7.94
CA LEU A 118 -3.52 0.55 -8.74
C LEU A 118 -4.37 0.73 -10.00
N GLY A 119 -4.71 -0.36 -10.68
CA GLY A 119 -5.65 -0.38 -11.81
C GLY A 119 -6.97 0.33 -11.50
N ALA A 120 -7.52 0.07 -10.31
CA ALA A 120 -8.77 0.64 -9.85
C ALA A 120 -8.65 2.09 -9.31
N LYS A 121 -7.51 2.45 -8.71
CA LYS A 121 -7.31 3.76 -8.03
C LYS A 121 -6.60 4.81 -8.87
N ALA A 122 -5.61 4.41 -9.66
CA ALA A 122 -4.76 5.26 -10.49
C ALA A 122 -4.97 5.03 -12.00
N GLY A 123 -5.82 4.08 -12.39
CA GLY A 123 -6.13 3.77 -13.79
C GLY A 123 -5.17 2.74 -14.40
N LYS A 124 -5.16 2.62 -15.74
CA LYS A 124 -4.51 1.50 -16.46
C LYS A 124 -2.96 1.47 -16.41
N GLY A 125 -2.30 2.49 -15.85
CA GLY A 125 -0.86 2.63 -15.88
C GLY A 125 -0.33 3.00 -17.28
N VAL A 126 0.94 3.38 -17.35
CA VAL A 126 1.63 3.76 -18.59
C VAL A 126 2.72 2.74 -18.89
N ARG A 127 2.73 2.20 -20.11
CA ARG A 127 3.80 1.29 -20.55
C ARG A 127 5.10 2.05 -20.79
N LYS A 128 6.19 1.64 -20.15
CA LYS A 128 7.55 2.15 -20.39
C LYS A 128 8.52 0.98 -20.55
N GLY A 129 8.91 0.67 -21.79
CA GLY A 129 9.71 -0.52 -22.07
C GLY A 129 8.99 -1.80 -21.62
N GLN A 130 9.64 -2.56 -20.75
CA GLN A 130 9.09 -3.79 -20.17
C GLN A 130 8.22 -3.58 -18.92
N ASP A 131 8.04 -2.33 -18.48
CA ASP A 131 7.33 -2.00 -17.24
C ASP A 131 5.97 -1.36 -17.49
N THR A 132 5.04 -1.62 -16.60
CA THR A 132 3.81 -0.84 -16.45
C THR A 132 3.96 0.06 -15.25
N VAL A 133 3.82 1.38 -15.47
CA VAL A 133 4.15 2.39 -14.48
C VAL A 133 2.91 3.14 -14.01
N TRP A 134 2.74 3.26 -12.70
CA TRP A 134 1.75 4.14 -12.08
C TRP A 134 2.44 5.21 -11.23
N THR A 135 1.73 6.31 -10.99
CA THR A 135 2.11 7.29 -9.97
C THR A 135 0.92 7.53 -9.07
N TYR A 136 1.12 7.38 -7.77
CA TYR A 136 0.07 7.55 -6.77
C TYR A 136 0.68 8.00 -5.43
N ALA A 137 0.06 8.99 -4.79
CA ALA A 137 0.45 9.48 -3.45
C ALA A 137 1.96 9.77 -3.27
N GLY A 138 2.63 10.32 -4.30
CA GLY A 138 4.07 10.62 -4.25
C GLY A 138 4.99 9.41 -4.48
N PHE A 139 4.45 8.27 -4.90
CA PHE A 139 5.22 7.07 -5.25
C PHE A 139 5.07 6.74 -6.74
N GLU A 140 6.12 6.19 -7.33
CA GLU A 140 6.08 5.53 -8.62
C GLU A 140 6.13 4.02 -8.41
N PHE A 141 5.23 3.32 -9.10
CA PHE A 141 5.07 1.88 -9.05
C PHE A 141 5.44 1.33 -10.41
N LEU A 142 6.39 0.41 -10.48
CA LEU A 142 6.88 -0.20 -11.70
C LEU A 142 6.63 -1.69 -11.61
N LEU A 143 5.66 -2.18 -12.38
CA LEU A 143 5.40 -3.61 -12.53
C LEU A 143 6.15 -4.13 -13.76
N THR A 144 7.08 -5.04 -13.54
CA THR A 144 7.77 -5.80 -14.58
C THR A 144 7.17 -7.20 -14.67
N GLU A 145 6.80 -7.61 -15.89
CA GLU A 145 6.31 -8.95 -16.19
C GLU A 145 7.09 -9.47 -17.41
N THR A 146 8.02 -10.38 -17.18
CA THR A 146 8.80 -11.06 -18.22
C THR A 146 8.24 -12.46 -18.44
N LYS A 147 7.82 -12.76 -19.67
CA LYS A 147 7.17 -14.02 -20.05
C LYS A 147 8.11 -14.94 -20.83
N ASP A 148 9.38 -14.94 -20.51
CA ASP A 148 10.31 -15.89 -21.12
C ASP A 148 10.25 -17.21 -20.33
N ALA A 149 9.79 -18.26 -21.01
CA ALA A 149 9.62 -19.59 -20.42
C ALA A 149 10.98 -20.16 -19.99
N GLY A 150 11.32 -20.05 -18.70
CA GLY A 150 12.61 -20.50 -18.16
C GLY A 150 13.05 -19.75 -16.91
N GLU A 151 14.37 -19.74 -16.67
CA GLU A 151 15.03 -19.11 -15.50
C GLU A 151 14.88 -17.58 -15.46
N ASP A 152 14.51 -16.95 -16.58
CA ASP A 152 14.39 -15.51 -16.73
C ASP A 152 12.94 -14.98 -16.52
N SER A 153 12.00 -15.86 -16.17
CA SER A 153 10.64 -15.43 -15.79
C SER A 153 10.71 -14.58 -14.51
N MET A 154 10.07 -13.41 -14.55
CA MET A 154 10.03 -12.47 -13.43
C MET A 154 8.68 -11.77 -13.37
N TYR A 155 8.12 -11.68 -12.16
CA TYR A 155 6.96 -10.86 -11.85
C TYR A 155 7.25 -10.01 -10.62
N ALA A 156 7.72 -8.78 -10.89
CA ALA A 156 8.26 -7.88 -9.88
C ALA A 156 7.52 -6.55 -9.84
N MET A 157 7.30 -6.02 -8.64
CA MET A 157 6.84 -4.66 -8.41
C MET A 157 7.89 -3.89 -7.63
N ALA A 158 8.43 -2.83 -8.22
CA ALA A 158 9.26 -1.85 -7.54
C ALA A 158 8.46 -0.58 -7.24
N ILE A 159 8.57 -0.09 -6.01
CA ILE A 159 7.87 1.10 -5.52
C ILE A 159 8.93 2.05 -5.04
N ILE A 160 8.97 3.23 -5.64
CA ILE A 160 10.01 4.23 -5.40
C ILE A 160 9.31 5.50 -4.95
N ARG A 161 9.68 6.00 -3.78
CA ARG A 161 9.29 7.33 -3.34
C ARG A 161 9.86 8.34 -4.34
N LYS A 162 8.97 9.09 -4.99
CA LYS A 162 9.39 10.30 -5.70
C LYS A 162 9.74 11.30 -4.60
N GLY A 163 10.90 11.97 -4.75
CA GLY A 163 11.47 12.84 -3.72
C GLY A 163 10.48 13.89 -3.17
N PRO A 164 10.86 14.61 -2.10
CA PRO A 164 10.06 15.73 -1.60
C PRO A 164 9.80 16.78 -2.70
#